data_AF-A0A2N1TEK8-F1
#
_entry.id   AF-A0A2N1TEK8-F1
#
_cell.length_a   1.000
_cell.length_b   1.000
_cell.length_c   1.000
_cell.angle_alpha   90.00
_cell.angle_beta   90.00
_cell.angle_gamma   90.00
#
_symmetry.space_group_name_H-M   'P 1'
#
loop_
_entity.id
_entity.type
_entity.pdbx_description
1 polymer ?
#
loop_
_entity_poly.entity_id
_entity_poly.type
_entity_poly.pdbx_seq_one_letter_code
_entity_poly.pdbx_strand_id
1 'polypeptide(L)'
;MCHGYYADGRFKGVPTVAECVQCHDRGGEVTGDPETPKRKPFFDSYKDTDKPWGAYATQPDLVYFSHEVVMTAKYEDGRLKARCGSCHGDKAGSMTTEMIKGKMLMGQCMDCHTALKLSNKCMVCHD
;
A
#
# COMPACT_ATOMS: atom_id res chain seq x y z
N MET A 1 -3.25 3.01 -11.75
CA MET A 1 -2.35 2.64 -10.62
C MET A 1 -3.05 3.00 -9.33
N CYS A 2 -3.34 2.04 -8.44
CA CYS A 2 -4.19 2.27 -7.27
C CYS A 2 -3.41 2.71 -6.01
N HIS A 3 -2.19 2.19 -5.83
CA HIS A 3 -1.29 2.61 -4.76
C HIS A 3 -0.13 3.39 -5.34
N GLY A 4 0.18 4.57 -4.82
CA GLY A 4 1.23 5.40 -5.39
C GLY A 4 1.71 6.48 -4.44
N TYR A 5 2.48 7.42 -4.99
CA TYR A 5 3.08 8.52 -4.25
C TYR A 5 2.54 9.85 -4.76
N TYR A 6 2.49 10.84 -3.87
CA TYR A 6 2.37 12.24 -4.28
C TYR A 6 3.71 12.72 -4.87
N ALA A 7 3.70 13.90 -5.50
CA ALA A 7 4.91 14.48 -6.09
C ALA A 7 6.02 14.79 -5.05
N ASP A 8 5.64 14.92 -3.79
CA ASP A 8 6.55 15.12 -2.65
C ASP A 8 7.03 13.80 -2.01
N GLY A 9 6.71 12.65 -2.62
CA GLY A 9 7.13 11.34 -2.14
C GLY A 9 6.24 10.68 -1.08
N ARG A 10 5.24 11.42 -0.54
CA ARG A 10 4.34 10.85 0.46
C ARG A 10 3.50 9.73 -0.15
N PHE A 11 3.37 8.62 0.58
CA PHE A 11 2.53 7.51 0.15
C PHE A 11 1.05 7.90 0.18
N LYS A 12 0.33 7.65 -0.91
CA LYS A 12 -1.12 7.94 -1.03
C LYS A 12 -1.98 7.02 -0.17
N GLY A 13 -1.43 5.88 0.26
CA GLY A 13 -2.14 4.89 1.06
C GLY A 13 -3.10 4.03 0.23
N VAL A 14 -4.22 3.68 0.83
CA VAL A 14 -5.34 3.01 0.15
C VAL A 14 -5.99 4.02 -0.82
N PRO A 15 -6.35 3.60 -2.06
CA PRO A 15 -6.96 4.47 -3.07
C PRO A 15 -8.24 5.14 -2.58
N THR A 16 -8.62 6.25 -3.20
CA THR A 16 -9.98 6.81 -3.08
C THR A 16 -10.92 6.13 -4.07
N VAL A 17 -12.21 6.43 -3.97
CA VAL A 17 -13.20 6.01 -4.97
C VAL A 17 -12.86 6.55 -6.37
N ALA A 18 -12.25 7.74 -6.46
CA ALA A 18 -11.82 8.32 -7.74
C ALA A 18 -10.91 7.39 -8.55
N GLU A 19 -9.93 6.72 -7.90
CA GLU A 19 -9.03 5.79 -8.60
C GLU A 19 -9.76 4.54 -9.11
N CYS A 20 -10.83 4.10 -8.44
CA CYS A 20 -11.63 2.97 -8.88
C CYS A 20 -12.41 3.31 -10.16
N VAL A 21 -13.05 4.48 -10.18
CA VAL A 21 -13.94 4.89 -11.29
C VAL A 21 -13.19 5.36 -12.54
N GLN A 22 -11.86 5.52 -12.47
CA GLN A 22 -11.02 5.73 -13.66
C GLN A 22 -11.12 4.58 -14.67
N CYS A 23 -11.31 3.35 -14.20
CA CYS A 23 -11.55 2.17 -15.03
C CYS A 23 -12.99 1.65 -14.90
N HIS A 24 -13.63 1.85 -13.75
CA HIS A 24 -14.99 1.39 -13.47
C HIS A 24 -15.98 2.57 -13.53
N ASP A 25 -16.30 3.02 -14.74
CA ASP A 25 -17.24 4.13 -14.95
C ASP A 25 -18.55 3.92 -14.16
N ARG A 26 -18.97 4.96 -13.42
CA ARG A 26 -20.24 4.99 -12.66
C ARG A 26 -21.47 4.86 -13.56
N GLY A 27 -21.32 5.21 -14.84
CA GLY A 27 -22.34 5.08 -15.89
C GLY A 27 -22.11 3.93 -16.87
N GLY A 28 -21.05 3.12 -16.67
CA GLY A 28 -20.66 2.07 -17.60
C GLY A 28 -21.66 0.91 -17.66
N GLU A 29 -21.72 0.24 -18.81
CA GLU A 29 -22.61 -0.91 -19.02
C GLU A 29 -22.29 -2.07 -18.06
N VAL A 30 -23.35 -2.67 -17.52
CA VAL A 30 -23.28 -3.79 -16.57
C VAL A 30 -23.08 -5.08 -17.35
N THR A 31 -21.84 -5.45 -17.68
CA THR A 31 -21.58 -6.67 -18.47
C THR A 31 -20.68 -7.68 -17.74
N GLY A 32 -21.13 -8.93 -17.65
CA GLY A 32 -20.26 -10.10 -17.51
C GLY A 32 -19.89 -10.57 -16.10
N ASP A 33 -20.20 -9.83 -15.03
CA ASP A 33 -19.90 -10.24 -13.64
C ASP A 33 -21.17 -10.17 -12.73
N PRO A 34 -21.51 -11.24 -11.97
CA PRO A 34 -22.63 -11.26 -11.03
C PRO A 34 -22.66 -10.11 -10.01
N GLU A 35 -21.51 -9.53 -9.68
CA GLU A 35 -21.38 -8.42 -8.72
C GLU A 35 -21.55 -7.03 -9.37
N THR A 36 -21.61 -6.96 -10.71
CA THR A 36 -21.75 -5.69 -11.46
C THR A 36 -22.99 -4.88 -11.07
N PRO A 37 -24.18 -5.49 -10.80
CA PRO A 37 -25.34 -4.76 -10.30
C PRO A 37 -25.10 -4.05 -8.95
N LYS A 38 -24.12 -4.49 -8.15
CA LYS A 38 -23.78 -3.87 -6.86
C LYS A 38 -22.77 -2.73 -6.98
N ARG A 39 -22.01 -2.64 -8.08
CA ARG A 39 -20.93 -1.64 -8.25
C ARG A 39 -21.46 -0.22 -8.33
N LYS A 40 -22.50 0.00 -9.14
CA LYS A 40 -23.13 1.32 -9.30
C LYS A 40 -23.67 1.87 -7.97
N PRO A 41 -24.59 1.19 -7.26
CA PRO A 41 -25.11 1.71 -5.99
C PRO A 41 -24.01 1.84 -4.93
N PHE A 42 -22.97 1.00 -4.95
CA PHE A 42 -21.82 1.16 -4.07
C PHE A 42 -21.09 2.48 -4.33
N PHE A 43 -20.63 2.74 -5.56
CA PHE A 43 -19.90 3.98 -5.87
C PHE A 43 -20.75 5.24 -5.75
N ASP A 44 -22.06 5.15 -6.03
CA ASP A 44 -22.99 6.28 -5.86
C ASP A 44 -23.19 6.67 -4.38
N SER A 45 -22.90 5.76 -3.45
CA SER A 45 -22.96 6.06 -2.01
C SER A 45 -21.73 6.79 -1.46
N TYR A 46 -20.69 6.98 -2.30
CA TYR A 46 -19.44 7.65 -1.92
C TYR A 46 -19.08 8.79 -2.87
N LYS A 47 -18.43 9.82 -2.31
CA LYS A 47 -17.76 10.86 -3.08
C LYS A 47 -16.45 10.30 -3.62
N ASP A 48 -15.98 10.86 -4.74
CA ASP A 48 -14.70 10.48 -5.33
C ASP A 48 -13.51 10.66 -4.36
N THR A 49 -13.61 11.60 -3.41
CA THR A 49 -12.60 11.84 -2.38
C THR A 49 -12.61 10.82 -1.24
N ASP A 50 -13.63 9.98 -1.15
CA ASP A 50 -13.81 9.09 -0.01
C ASP A 50 -12.86 7.89 -0.07
N LYS A 51 -12.45 7.44 1.12
CA LYS A 51 -11.66 6.22 1.34
C LYS A 51 -12.43 5.29 2.29
N PRO A 52 -13.45 4.57 1.82
CA PRO A 52 -14.31 3.75 2.68
C PRO A 52 -13.65 2.48 3.24
N TRP A 53 -12.34 2.31 3.05
CA TRP A 53 -11.58 1.12 3.40
C TRP A 53 -10.61 1.41 4.54
N GLY A 54 -10.53 0.48 5.49
CA GLY A 54 -9.55 0.51 6.57
C GLY A 54 -8.18 0.01 6.14
N ALA A 55 -7.13 0.52 6.79
CA ALA A 55 -5.77 0.01 6.67
C ALA A 55 -5.40 -0.73 7.96
N TYR A 56 -5.07 -2.02 7.81
CA TYR A 56 -4.66 -2.87 8.92
C TYR A 56 -3.16 -2.77 9.26
N ALA A 57 -2.33 -2.44 8.26
CA ALA A 57 -0.90 -2.30 8.43
C ALA A 57 -0.56 -0.86 8.85
N THR A 58 -0.60 -0.60 10.15
CA THR A 58 -0.20 0.68 10.75
C THR A 58 1.07 0.53 11.57
N GLN A 59 1.87 1.60 11.64
CA GLN A 59 3.00 1.71 12.56
C GLN A 59 2.64 2.69 13.69
N PRO A 60 3.23 2.55 14.88
CA PRO A 60 3.05 3.54 15.95
C PRO A 60 3.52 4.94 15.53
N ASP A 61 2.91 5.99 16.09
CA ASP A 61 3.20 7.39 15.72
C ASP A 61 4.66 7.82 15.94
N LEU A 62 5.38 7.13 16.84
CA LEU A 62 6.81 7.36 17.10
C LEU A 62 7.74 6.75 16.03
N VAL A 63 7.17 6.16 14.97
CA VAL A 63 7.93 5.56 13.86
C VAL A 63 7.66 6.32 12.57
N TYR A 64 8.71 6.86 11.98
CA TYR A 64 8.70 7.36 10.62
C TYR A 64 9.06 6.24 9.64
N PHE A 65 8.23 6.07 8.60
CA PHE A 65 8.49 5.13 7.52
C PHE A 65 8.10 5.71 6.16
N SER A 66 9.08 5.78 5.25
CA SER A 66 8.86 6.19 3.86
C SER A 66 8.78 4.98 2.93
N HIS A 67 7.59 4.73 2.37
CA HIS A 67 7.39 3.70 1.34
C HIS A 67 8.25 4.01 0.10
N GLU A 68 8.36 5.27 -0.31
CA GLU A 68 9.11 5.64 -1.51
C GLU A 68 10.58 5.31 -1.38
N VAL A 69 11.22 5.70 -0.27
CA VAL A 69 12.65 5.43 -0.04
C VAL A 69 12.93 3.93 -0.10
N VAL A 70 12.11 3.11 0.55
CA VAL A 70 12.31 1.64 0.57
C VAL A 70 12.05 1.02 -0.79
N MET A 71 11.02 1.45 -1.51
CA MET A 71 10.63 0.86 -2.81
C MET A 71 11.48 1.35 -3.99
N THR A 72 12.22 2.45 -3.83
CA THR A 72 13.12 2.99 -4.86
C THR A 72 14.59 2.71 -4.58
N ALA A 73 14.93 2.22 -3.39
CA ALA A 73 16.30 1.86 -3.05
C ALA A 73 16.84 0.77 -3.98
N LYS A 74 18.03 1.02 -4.56
CA LYS A 74 18.68 0.14 -5.54
C LYS A 74 20.04 -0.34 -5.07
N TYR A 75 20.45 -1.52 -5.52
CA TYR A 75 21.86 -1.90 -5.50
C TYR A 75 22.61 -1.18 -6.62
N GLU A 76 23.95 -1.27 -6.59
CA GLU A 76 24.83 -0.66 -7.60
C GLU A 76 24.54 -1.15 -9.03
N ASP A 77 24.06 -2.40 -9.16
CA ASP A 77 23.66 -2.99 -10.45
C ASP A 77 22.25 -2.56 -10.92
N GLY A 78 21.60 -1.66 -10.19
CA GLY A 78 20.28 -1.10 -10.54
C GLY A 78 19.07 -1.93 -10.09
N ARG A 79 19.25 -3.13 -9.52
CA ARG A 79 18.10 -3.92 -9.00
C ARG A 79 17.52 -3.25 -7.76
N LEU A 80 16.21 -3.35 -7.55
CA LEU A 80 15.56 -2.88 -6.32
C LEU A 80 15.96 -3.74 -5.11
N LYS A 81 16.18 -3.09 -3.96
CA LYS A 81 16.51 -3.75 -2.69
C LYS A 81 15.32 -4.46 -2.04
N ALA A 82 14.11 -3.99 -2.29
CA ALA A 82 12.88 -4.53 -1.69
C ALA A 82 11.75 -4.61 -2.72
N ARG A 83 10.73 -5.40 -2.38
CA ARG A 83 9.48 -5.55 -3.16
C ARG A 83 8.29 -5.54 -2.20
N CYS A 84 7.09 -5.20 -2.66
CA CYS A 84 5.90 -5.14 -1.80
C CYS A 84 5.70 -6.42 -0.96
N GLY A 85 5.94 -7.58 -1.57
CA GLY A 85 5.76 -8.89 -0.92
C GLY A 85 6.76 -9.21 0.18
N SER A 86 7.90 -8.50 0.29
CA SER A 86 8.85 -8.74 1.39
C SER A 86 8.29 -8.29 2.75
N CYS A 87 7.31 -7.38 2.76
CA CYS A 87 6.63 -6.92 3.97
C CYS A 87 5.16 -7.34 4.00
N HIS A 88 4.47 -7.28 2.84
CA HIS A 88 3.03 -7.50 2.78
C HIS A 88 2.60 -8.93 2.40
N GLY A 89 3.57 -9.83 2.16
CA GLY A 89 3.31 -11.17 1.63
C GLY A 89 2.73 -11.14 0.21
N ASP A 90 2.18 -12.27 -0.23
CA ASP A 90 1.57 -12.36 -1.55
C ASP A 90 0.20 -11.67 -1.59
N LYS A 91 0.21 -10.36 -1.84
CA LYS A 91 -1.01 -9.58 -2.06
C LYS A 91 -1.56 -9.73 -3.47
N ALA A 92 -0.74 -10.14 -4.44
CA ALA A 92 -1.19 -10.34 -5.81
C ALA A 92 -2.06 -11.59 -5.95
N GLY A 93 -1.75 -12.65 -5.19
CA GLY A 93 -2.56 -13.88 -5.10
C GLY A 93 -3.63 -13.86 -4.00
N SER A 94 -3.78 -12.77 -3.24
CA SER A 94 -4.76 -12.67 -2.15
C SER A 94 -6.11 -12.19 -2.65
N MET A 95 -7.17 -12.92 -2.31
CA MET A 95 -8.57 -12.50 -2.52
C MET A 95 -9.21 -11.90 -1.26
N THR A 96 -8.47 -11.84 -0.16
CA THR A 96 -8.94 -11.28 1.11
C THR A 96 -8.14 -10.03 1.49
N THR A 97 -8.79 -9.18 2.28
CA THR A 97 -8.17 -8.03 2.95
C THR A 97 -7.69 -8.39 4.35
N GLU A 98 -7.57 -9.68 4.67
CA GLU A 98 -7.14 -10.12 5.99
C GLU A 98 -5.78 -9.53 6.36
N MET A 99 -5.62 -9.29 7.66
CA MET A 99 -4.35 -8.84 8.20
C MET A 99 -3.24 -9.81 7.80
N ILE A 100 -2.10 -9.25 7.40
CA ILE A 100 -0.90 -10.05 7.17
C ILE A 100 -0.59 -10.80 8.46
N LYS A 101 -0.34 -12.11 8.37
CA LYS A 101 0.14 -12.88 9.51
C LYS A 101 1.53 -12.39 9.88
N GLY A 102 1.60 -11.53 10.89
CA GLY A 102 2.84 -10.91 11.34
C GLY A 102 2.58 -9.47 11.78
N LYS A 103 3.15 -9.11 12.93
CA LYS A 103 3.25 -7.71 13.32
C LYS A 103 4.49 -7.14 12.65
N MET A 104 4.43 -5.93 12.08
CA MET A 104 5.60 -5.17 11.61
C MET A 104 6.41 -4.71 12.83
N LEU A 105 7.01 -5.66 13.53
CA LEU A 105 7.80 -5.40 14.73
C LEU A 105 9.12 -4.72 14.34
N MET A 106 9.63 -3.88 15.23
CA MET A 106 10.93 -3.22 15.08
C MET A 106 12.04 -4.19 14.66
N GLY A 107 12.07 -5.40 15.24
CA GLY A 107 13.05 -6.43 14.89
C GLY A 107 13.04 -6.82 13.40
N GLN A 108 11.86 -6.93 12.77
CA GLN A 108 11.77 -7.26 11.34
C GLN A 108 12.38 -6.15 10.46
N CYS A 109 12.19 -4.89 10.85
CA CYS A 109 12.81 -3.75 10.18
C CYS A 109 14.34 -3.80 10.34
N MET A 110 14.82 -4.02 11.57
CA MET A 110 16.25 -4.06 11.89
C MET A 110 16.99 -5.22 11.20
N ASP A 111 16.36 -6.39 11.13
CA ASP A 111 16.89 -7.57 10.45
C ASP A 111 17.06 -7.30 8.95
N CYS A 112 16.03 -6.71 8.32
CA CYS A 112 16.09 -6.30 6.92
C CYS A 112 17.19 -5.26 6.67
N HIS A 113 17.29 -4.24 7.52
CA HIS A 113 18.35 -3.24 7.42
C HIS A 113 19.74 -3.86 7.54
N THR A 114 19.92 -4.79 8.50
CA THR A 114 21.20 -5.50 8.69
C THR A 114 21.56 -6.31 7.44
N ALA A 115 20.62 -7.07 6.90
CA ALA A 115 20.82 -7.87 5.70
C ALA A 115 21.19 -7.03 4.47
N LEU A 116 20.64 -5.81 4.38
CA LEU A 116 20.89 -4.86 3.30
C LEU A 116 22.07 -3.90 3.57
N LYS A 117 22.75 -4.04 4.71
CA LYS A 117 23.83 -3.15 5.19
C LYS A 117 23.39 -1.68 5.31
N LEU A 118 22.16 -1.47 5.77
CA LEU A 118 21.57 -0.16 6.08
C LEU A 118 21.71 0.17 7.58
N SER A 119 21.59 1.46 7.91
CA SER A 119 21.72 1.94 9.28
C SER A 119 20.54 1.50 10.16
N ASN A 120 20.84 1.07 11.39
CA ASN A 120 19.88 0.81 12.47
C ASN A 120 19.98 1.84 13.60
N LYS A 121 20.57 3.02 13.34
CA LYS A 121 20.56 4.12 14.32
C LYS A 121 19.12 4.54 14.62
N CYS A 122 18.82 4.86 15.86
CA CYS A 122 17.45 5.17 16.32
C CYS A 122 16.75 6.21 15.44
N MET A 123 17.46 7.31 15.14
CA MET A 123 16.94 8.43 14.34
C MET A 123 16.73 8.13 12.84
N VAL A 124 16.98 6.89 12.39
CA VAL A 124 16.61 6.46 11.04
C VAL A 124 15.12 6.18 10.96
N CYS A 125 14.52 5.74 12.07
CA CYS A 125 13.13 5.27 12.12
C CYS A 125 12.29 6.00 13.17
N HIS A 126 12.92 6.65 14.17
CA HIS A 126 12.24 7.27 15.29
C HIS A 126 12.57 8.76 15.35
N ASP A 127 11.56 9.57 15.64
CA ASP A 127 11.68 11.00 15.95
C ASP A 127 11.74 11.24 17.46
#